data_AF-A0A2P7B5L4-F1
#
_entry.id   AF-A0A2P7B5L4-F1
#
_cell.length_a   1.000
_cell.length_b   1.000
_cell.length_c   1.000
_cell.angle_alpha   90.00
_cell.angle_beta   90.00
_cell.angle_gamma   90.00
#
_symmetry.space_group_name_H-M   'P 1'
#
loop_
_entity.id
_entity.type
_entity.pdbx_description
1 polymer ?
#
loop_
_entity_poly.entity_id
_entity_poly.type
_entity_poly.pdbx_seq_one_letter_code
_entity_poly.pdbx_strand_id
1 'polypeptide(L)'
;MFFRSKRTTPTHSVETLEKYVVDVWHALLGRRPDENALAHLVRALEEGRNPIEFFFETYDSSEAITRRQELSPYLQSDVRVFVPPGHYYSPIVDPVALRSSSFEERRKSDSLDGISIDFDVMEKTFNILMDETSDLDFPRSRNVSFRYYSENDMYASGDAIILAGMIRLAKPRKIIEVGSGFSSAVMLDTLDRSVGIDASLTFIEPYPERLDDLLWDEDRDRIRVIRSGVQEVSPSIFLDLDRDDILFLDTTHVSKTGSDVNFELFDVLPKLKPGVLVHFHDVFEGFEYPDDWVYEQNRSWNEIYLLRSFLMYNHEFEIVYFNHAFYCRKMHLIEERCPRMIGWPGGGLWLRRK
;
A
#
# COMPACT_ATOMS: atom_id res chain seq x y z
N MET A 1 -26.75 26.44 -66.77
CA MET A 1 -25.28 26.35 -66.78
C MET A 1 -24.84 26.13 -65.32
N PHE A 2 -24.77 24.87 -64.88
CA PHE A 2 -24.34 24.52 -63.52
C PHE A 2 -22.86 24.15 -63.56
N PHE A 3 -22.01 24.97 -62.94
CA PHE A 3 -20.62 24.61 -62.70
C PHE A 3 -20.57 23.58 -61.56
N ARG A 4 -20.31 22.31 -61.89
CA ARG A 4 -19.82 21.32 -60.93
C ARG A 4 -18.38 21.69 -60.58
N SER A 5 -18.18 22.35 -59.45
CA SER A 5 -16.89 22.44 -58.78
C SER A 5 -16.42 21.02 -58.44
N LYS A 6 -15.44 20.48 -59.18
CA LYS A 6 -14.68 19.31 -58.74
C LYS A 6 -14.00 19.70 -57.43
N ARG A 7 -14.47 19.19 -56.29
CA ARG A 7 -13.70 19.19 -55.06
C ARG A 7 -12.49 18.28 -55.32
N THR A 8 -11.34 18.88 -55.62
CA THR A 8 -10.05 18.20 -55.51
C THR A 8 -9.81 17.97 -54.03
N THR A 9 -9.87 16.72 -53.59
CA THR A 9 -9.36 16.31 -52.28
C THR A 9 -7.89 16.74 -52.20
N PRO A 10 -7.45 17.41 -51.12
CA PRO A 10 -6.04 17.70 -50.93
C PRO A 10 -5.27 16.37 -50.90
N THR A 11 -4.38 16.14 -51.86
CA THR A 11 -3.44 15.01 -51.80
C THR A 11 -2.38 15.36 -50.77
N HIS A 12 -2.53 14.80 -49.57
CA HIS A 12 -1.49 14.82 -48.54
C HIS A 12 -0.30 13.96 -48.98
N SER A 13 0.93 14.31 -48.56
CA SER A 13 2.09 13.46 -48.83
C SER A 13 2.01 12.16 -48.03
N VAL A 14 2.66 11.09 -48.53
CA VAL A 14 2.80 9.81 -47.82
C VAL A 14 3.34 10.03 -46.40
N GLU A 15 4.37 10.87 -46.27
CA GLU A 15 4.95 11.23 -44.96
C GLU A 15 3.93 11.88 -44.01
N THR A 16 3.02 12.71 -44.54
CA THR A 16 1.96 13.33 -43.73
C THR A 16 0.93 12.28 -43.27
N LEU A 17 0.59 11.34 -44.15
CA LEU A 17 -0.35 10.25 -43.83
C LEU A 17 0.25 9.25 -42.86
N GLU A 18 1.52 8.90 -43.02
CA GLU A 18 2.28 8.09 -42.06
C GLU A 18 2.28 8.73 -40.68
N LYS A 19 2.61 10.04 -40.61
CA LYS A 19 2.58 10.78 -39.34
C LYS A 19 1.18 10.76 -38.73
N TYR A 20 0.15 11.02 -39.54
CA TYR A 20 -1.25 11.00 -39.09
C TYR A 20 -1.64 9.65 -38.49
N VAL A 21 -1.36 8.55 -39.19
CA VAL A 21 -1.65 7.19 -38.70
C VAL A 21 -0.91 6.92 -37.40
N VAL A 22 0.38 7.24 -37.31
CA VAL A 22 1.18 7.03 -36.10
C VAL A 22 0.66 7.85 -34.91
N ASP A 23 0.34 9.12 -35.11
CA ASP A 23 -0.19 9.99 -34.06
C ASP A 23 -1.54 9.48 -33.53
N VAL A 24 -2.46 9.10 -34.43
CA VAL A 24 -3.78 8.56 -34.06
C VAL A 24 -3.62 7.24 -33.31
N TRP A 25 -2.77 6.33 -33.80
CA TRP A 25 -2.51 5.05 -33.12
C TRP A 25 -1.91 5.25 -31.73
N HIS A 26 -0.91 6.11 -31.62
CA HIS A 26 -0.26 6.39 -30.35
C HIS A 26 -1.23 7.04 -29.36
N ALA A 27 -2.04 8.01 -29.81
CA ALA A 27 -3.01 8.69 -28.97
C ALA A 27 -4.12 7.75 -28.48
N LEU A 28 -4.64 6.88 -29.35
CA LEU A 28 -5.81 6.05 -29.04
C LEU A 28 -5.46 4.68 -28.46
N LEU A 29 -4.31 4.11 -28.82
CA LEU A 29 -3.89 2.75 -28.47
C LEU A 29 -2.60 2.72 -27.64
N GLY A 30 -1.91 3.86 -27.47
CA GLY A 30 -0.69 3.96 -26.64
C GLY A 30 0.53 3.26 -27.22
N ARG A 31 0.49 2.90 -28.50
CA ARG A 31 1.55 2.19 -29.21
C ARG A 31 1.57 2.59 -30.68
N ARG A 32 2.69 2.32 -31.35
CA ARG A 32 2.82 2.48 -32.80
C ARG A 32 2.19 1.27 -33.51
N PRO A 33 1.60 1.42 -34.72
CA PRO A 33 1.28 0.26 -35.55
C PRO A 33 2.58 -0.45 -35.97
N ASP A 34 2.54 -1.77 -36.16
CA ASP A 34 3.64 -2.48 -36.82
C ASP A 34 3.80 -2.03 -38.28
N GLU A 35 4.93 -2.35 -38.90
CA GLU A 35 5.27 -1.85 -40.25
C GLU A 35 4.25 -2.26 -41.32
N ASN A 36 3.69 -3.47 -41.22
CA ASN A 36 2.71 -3.97 -42.18
C ASN A 36 1.36 -3.25 -41.99
N ALA A 37 0.92 -3.10 -40.74
CA ALA A 37 -0.27 -2.35 -40.41
C ALA A 37 -0.15 -0.88 -40.86
N LEU A 38 0.97 -0.22 -40.56
CA LEU A 38 1.22 1.16 -40.95
C LEU A 38 1.14 1.34 -42.47
N ALA A 39 1.84 0.49 -43.23
CA ALA A 39 1.81 0.55 -44.70
C ALA A 39 0.41 0.33 -45.28
N HIS A 40 -0.37 -0.59 -44.69
CA HIS A 40 -1.75 -0.84 -45.12
C HIS A 40 -2.68 0.36 -44.86
N LEU A 41 -2.58 0.96 -43.68
CA LEU A 41 -3.45 2.08 -43.27
C LEU A 41 -3.12 3.36 -44.05
N VAL A 42 -1.84 3.62 -44.29
CA VAL A 42 -1.39 4.75 -45.12
C VAL A 42 -1.90 4.61 -46.54
N ARG A 43 -1.76 3.42 -47.14
CA ARG A 43 -2.29 3.15 -48.48
C ARG A 43 -3.80 3.37 -48.56
N ALA A 44 -4.56 2.95 -47.54
CA ALA A 44 -6.00 3.17 -47.51
C ALA A 44 -6.37 4.67 -47.51
N LEU A 45 -5.60 5.51 -46.81
CA LEU A 45 -5.78 6.96 -46.82
C LEU A 45 -5.36 7.59 -48.16
N GLU A 46 -4.29 7.09 -48.80
CA GLU A 46 -3.89 7.49 -50.15
C GLU A 46 -4.96 7.15 -51.20
N GLU A 47 -5.63 6.01 -51.05
CA GLU A 47 -6.72 5.54 -51.92
C GLU A 47 -8.05 6.27 -51.65
N GLY A 48 -8.08 7.22 -50.72
CA GLY A 48 -9.20 8.14 -50.50
C GLY A 48 -10.06 7.83 -49.29
N ARG A 49 -9.64 6.93 -48.37
CA ARG A 49 -10.31 6.77 -47.08
C ARG A 49 -10.31 8.10 -46.34
N ASN A 50 -11.46 8.46 -45.75
CA ASN A 50 -11.61 9.71 -45.04
C ASN A 50 -10.82 9.67 -43.72
N PRO A 51 -9.89 10.61 -43.46
CA PRO A 51 -9.14 10.66 -42.21
C PRO A 51 -10.02 10.76 -40.96
N ILE A 52 -11.16 11.46 -41.04
CA ILE A 52 -12.10 11.61 -39.92
C ILE A 52 -12.77 10.27 -39.60
N GLU A 53 -13.20 9.54 -40.62
CA GLU A 53 -13.78 8.20 -40.44
C GLU A 53 -12.72 7.24 -39.88
N PHE A 54 -11.50 7.29 -40.40
CA PHE A 54 -10.38 6.52 -39.87
C PHE A 54 -10.14 6.78 -38.37
N PHE A 55 -10.22 8.04 -37.93
CA PHE A 55 -10.09 8.38 -36.52
C PHE A 55 -11.20 7.72 -35.69
N PHE A 56 -12.46 7.86 -36.10
CA PHE A 56 -13.59 7.28 -35.35
C PHE A 56 -13.60 5.75 -35.38
N GLU A 57 -13.22 5.12 -36.49
CA GLU A 57 -13.07 3.67 -36.56
C GLU A 57 -11.97 3.15 -35.63
N THR A 58 -10.85 3.88 -35.53
CA THR A 58 -9.78 3.55 -34.58
C THR A 58 -10.24 3.82 -33.15
N TYR A 59 -10.96 4.91 -32.92
CA TYR A 59 -11.52 5.27 -31.62
C TYR A 59 -12.56 4.25 -31.13
N ASP A 60 -13.42 3.76 -32.01
CA ASP A 60 -14.47 2.78 -31.71
C ASP A 60 -13.98 1.33 -31.81
N SER A 61 -12.70 1.12 -32.11
CA SER A 61 -12.11 -0.22 -32.08
C SER A 61 -12.18 -0.83 -30.68
N SER A 62 -12.35 -2.15 -30.61
CA SER A 62 -12.40 -2.88 -29.33
C SER A 62 -11.15 -2.63 -28.48
N GLU A 63 -9.98 -2.55 -29.11
CA GLU A 63 -8.71 -2.24 -28.45
C GLU A 63 -8.71 -0.84 -27.83
N ALA A 64 -9.15 0.18 -28.57
CA ALA A 64 -9.22 1.54 -28.05
C ALA A 64 -10.28 1.69 -26.95
N ILE A 65 -11.40 0.96 -27.05
CA ILE A 65 -12.43 0.92 -26.00
C ILE A 65 -11.86 0.29 -24.72
N THR A 66 -11.22 -0.87 -24.81
CA THR A 66 -10.59 -1.55 -23.67
C THR A 66 -9.55 -0.63 -23.01
N ARG A 67 -8.66 -0.03 -23.81
CA ARG A 67 -7.67 0.91 -23.29
C ARG A 67 -8.30 2.13 -22.62
N ARG A 68 -9.36 2.70 -23.20
CA ARG A 68 -10.08 3.82 -22.55
C ARG A 68 -10.76 3.38 -21.26
N GLN A 69 -11.28 2.16 -21.16
CA GLN A 69 -11.84 1.63 -19.91
C GLN A 69 -10.75 1.45 -18.84
N GLU A 70 -9.57 0.96 -19.23
CA GLU A 70 -8.40 0.85 -18.36
C GLU A 70 -7.87 2.22 -17.90
N LEU A 71 -7.85 3.20 -18.81
CA LEU A 71 -7.40 4.56 -18.52
C LEU A 71 -8.51 5.45 -17.94
N SER A 72 -9.78 5.04 -17.99
CA SER A 72 -10.95 5.86 -17.62
C SER A 72 -10.84 6.46 -16.22
N PRO A 73 -10.35 5.75 -15.19
CA PRO A 73 -10.18 6.34 -13.85
C PRO A 73 -9.12 7.46 -13.84
N TYR A 74 -8.10 7.38 -14.70
CA TYR A 74 -6.98 8.32 -14.75
C TYR A 74 -7.27 9.53 -15.66
N LEU A 75 -8.03 9.32 -16.74
CA LEU A 75 -8.42 10.36 -17.71
C LEU A 75 -9.56 11.26 -17.21
N GLN A 76 -10.29 10.84 -16.18
CA GLN A 76 -11.38 11.61 -15.55
C GLN A 76 -10.91 12.46 -14.36
N SER A 77 -9.62 12.43 -14.02
CA SER A 77 -9.09 13.24 -12.93
C SER A 77 -8.88 14.69 -13.38
N ASP A 78 -9.59 15.63 -12.76
CA ASP A 78 -9.35 17.09 -12.92
C ASP A 78 -8.02 17.54 -12.28
N VAL A 79 -7.25 16.61 -11.69
CA VAL A 79 -5.97 16.91 -11.04
C VAL A 79 -4.90 17.16 -12.10
N ARG A 80 -4.40 18.40 -12.15
CA ARG A 80 -3.29 18.77 -13.03
C ARG A 80 -1.98 18.14 -12.52
N VAL A 81 -1.30 17.41 -13.41
CA VAL A 81 0.06 16.95 -13.17
C VAL A 81 1.07 18.06 -13.49
N PHE A 82 2.03 18.30 -12.59
CA PHE A 82 3.10 19.27 -12.84
C PHE A 82 4.10 18.76 -13.88
N VAL A 83 4.46 17.47 -13.77
CA VAL A 83 5.30 16.71 -14.70
C VAL A 83 4.74 15.28 -14.82
N PRO A 84 5.02 14.55 -15.91
CA PRO A 84 4.54 13.17 -16.05
C PRO A 84 5.17 12.22 -15.02
N PRO A 85 4.50 11.09 -14.69
CA PRO A 85 5.11 9.98 -13.94
C PRO A 85 6.49 9.59 -14.48
N GLY A 86 7.43 9.25 -13.60
CA GLY A 86 8.80 8.91 -13.98
C GLY A 86 9.74 10.09 -14.24
N HIS A 87 9.20 11.31 -14.38
CA HIS A 87 10.04 12.51 -14.44
C HIS A 87 10.76 12.76 -13.11
N TYR A 88 11.95 13.37 -13.12
CA TYR A 88 12.75 13.58 -11.91
C TYR A 88 12.10 14.47 -10.82
N TYR A 89 11.05 15.23 -11.18
CA TYR A 89 10.22 16.01 -10.24
C TYR A 89 8.90 15.31 -9.87
N SER A 90 8.63 14.13 -10.45
CA SER A 90 7.46 13.33 -10.14
C SER A 90 7.74 12.49 -8.89
N PRO A 91 6.79 12.41 -7.93
CA PRO A 91 6.87 11.44 -6.85
C PRO A 91 6.57 10.01 -7.33
N ILE A 92 5.94 9.85 -8.50
CA ILE A 92 5.69 8.55 -9.13
C ILE A 92 6.95 8.10 -9.84
N VAL A 93 7.42 6.90 -9.49
CA VAL A 93 8.68 6.30 -9.91
C VAL A 93 8.59 5.74 -11.33
N ASP A 94 9.70 5.82 -12.07
CA ASP A 94 9.91 5.03 -13.28
C ASP A 94 10.66 3.73 -12.92
N PRO A 95 9.99 2.57 -12.91
CA PRO A 95 10.62 1.30 -12.56
C PRO A 95 11.70 0.86 -13.55
N VAL A 96 11.64 1.30 -14.82
CA VAL A 96 12.67 1.00 -15.82
C VAL A 96 13.96 1.76 -15.52
N ALA A 97 13.84 3.05 -15.17
CA ALA A 97 14.98 3.86 -14.76
C ALA A 97 15.63 3.31 -13.48
N LEU A 98 14.84 2.83 -12.51
CA LEU A 98 15.37 2.22 -11.28
C LEU A 98 16.30 1.03 -11.58
N ARG A 99 15.87 0.10 -12.44
CA ARG A 99 16.64 -1.12 -12.80
C ARG A 99 18.00 -0.83 -13.44
N SER A 100 18.15 0.33 -14.06
CA SER A 100 19.38 0.75 -14.74
C SER A 100 20.28 1.68 -13.91
N SER A 101 19.86 2.00 -12.69
CA SER A 101 20.59 2.89 -11.78
C SER A 101 21.41 2.12 -10.74
N SER A 102 22.31 2.80 -10.04
CA SER A 102 23.03 2.25 -8.88
C SER A 102 22.15 2.02 -7.64
N PHE A 103 20.83 2.21 -7.76
CA PHE A 103 19.86 1.92 -6.71
C PHE A 103 19.91 0.45 -6.29
N GLU A 104 19.94 -0.49 -7.25
CA GLU A 104 19.96 -1.93 -6.95
C GLU A 104 21.17 -2.36 -6.13
N GLU A 105 22.33 -1.74 -6.37
CA GLU A 105 23.53 -1.98 -5.56
C GLU A 105 23.39 -1.43 -4.15
N ARG A 106 22.82 -0.22 -4.00
CA ARG A 106 22.55 0.37 -2.68
C ARG A 106 21.48 -0.40 -1.91
N ARG A 107 20.45 -0.87 -2.60
CA ARG A 107 19.33 -1.65 -2.03
C ARG A 107 19.78 -3.00 -1.49
N LYS A 108 20.79 -3.61 -2.10
CA LYS A 108 21.42 -4.85 -1.60
C LYS A 108 22.37 -4.61 -0.43
N SER A 109 22.65 -3.36 -0.08
CA SER A 109 23.43 -3.05 1.10
C SER A 109 22.57 -3.29 2.34
N ASP A 110 22.92 -4.33 3.09
CA ASP A 110 22.31 -4.73 4.37
C ASP A 110 22.56 -3.72 5.53
N SER A 111 23.03 -2.51 5.22
CA SER A 111 23.41 -1.53 6.23
C SER A 111 22.18 -0.85 6.83
N LEU A 112 21.94 -1.17 8.11
CA LEU A 112 20.98 -0.49 8.99
C LEU A 112 21.71 0.52 9.89
N ASP A 113 22.79 1.13 9.37
CA ASP A 113 23.63 2.06 10.11
C ASP A 113 22.79 3.21 10.70
N GLY A 114 23.03 3.51 11.97
CA GLY A 114 22.31 4.55 12.70
C GLY A 114 20.96 4.11 13.28
N ILE A 115 20.47 2.90 12.99
CA ILE A 115 19.25 2.34 13.56
C ILE A 115 19.62 1.30 14.63
N SER A 116 19.11 1.48 15.84
CA SER A 116 19.34 0.54 16.94
C SER A 116 18.36 -0.63 16.86
N ILE A 117 18.84 -1.79 16.40
CA ILE A 117 18.06 -3.04 16.38
C ILE A 117 18.77 -4.09 17.24
N ASP A 118 18.05 -4.65 18.20
CA ASP A 118 18.54 -5.71 19.08
C ASP A 118 17.81 -7.03 18.78
N PHE A 119 18.46 -7.91 18.02
CA PHE A 119 17.90 -9.20 17.64
C PHE A 119 17.78 -10.19 18.80
N ASP A 120 18.58 -10.04 19.85
CA ASP A 120 18.50 -10.90 21.03
C ASP A 120 17.30 -10.51 21.90
N VAL A 121 16.99 -9.22 21.99
CA VAL A 121 15.74 -8.74 22.59
C VAL A 121 14.54 -9.20 21.76
N MET A 122 14.57 -9.06 20.44
CA MET A 122 13.47 -9.54 19.59
C MET A 122 13.26 -11.05 19.69
N GLU A 123 14.32 -11.84 19.86
CA GLU A 123 14.21 -13.29 20.08
C GLU A 123 13.51 -13.62 21.41
N LYS A 124 13.85 -12.91 22.49
CA LYS A 124 13.15 -13.05 23.78
C LYS A 124 11.69 -12.65 23.65
N THR A 125 11.41 -11.52 22.99
CA THR A 125 10.05 -11.07 22.71
C THR A 125 9.30 -12.12 21.92
N PHE A 126 9.85 -12.63 20.81
CA PHE A 126 9.24 -13.67 19.99
C PHE A 126 8.83 -14.90 20.81
N ASN A 127 9.74 -15.40 21.66
CA ASN A 127 9.43 -16.57 22.48
C ASN A 127 8.24 -16.33 23.42
N ILE A 128 8.17 -15.14 24.05
CA ILE A 128 7.02 -14.75 24.87
C ILE A 128 5.75 -14.66 24.03
N LEU A 129 5.80 -14.02 22.85
CA LEU A 129 4.64 -13.91 21.95
C LEU A 129 4.12 -15.28 21.52
N MET A 130 5.00 -16.25 21.23
CA MET A 130 4.60 -17.60 20.87
C MET A 130 3.92 -18.34 22.03
N ASP A 131 4.38 -18.13 23.27
CA ASP A 131 3.72 -18.70 24.45
C ASP A 131 2.33 -18.05 24.65
N GLU A 132 2.26 -16.72 24.57
CA GLU A 132 1.02 -15.93 24.71
C GLU A 132 0.00 -16.20 23.60
N THR A 133 0.38 -16.81 22.48
CA THR A 133 -0.52 -17.09 21.34
C THR A 133 -0.73 -18.57 21.08
N SER A 134 -0.21 -19.44 21.94
CA SER A 134 -0.21 -20.90 21.73
C SER A 134 -1.61 -21.53 21.63
N ASP A 135 -2.63 -20.91 22.24
CA ASP A 135 -4.04 -21.29 22.17
C ASP A 135 -4.83 -20.61 21.05
N LEU A 136 -4.23 -19.65 20.32
CA LEU A 136 -4.89 -18.96 19.20
C LEU A 136 -4.67 -19.72 17.89
N ASP A 137 -5.75 -20.33 17.43
CA ASP A 137 -5.81 -21.03 16.14
C ASP A 137 -6.66 -20.26 15.13
N PHE A 138 -6.09 -19.21 14.55
CA PHE A 138 -6.74 -18.47 13.48
C PHE A 138 -7.01 -19.40 12.28
N PRO A 139 -8.24 -19.47 11.78
CA PRO A 139 -8.59 -20.39 10.71
C PRO A 139 -7.98 -19.97 9.39
N ARG A 140 -7.81 -20.93 8.48
CA ARG A 140 -7.34 -20.63 7.11
C ARG A 140 -8.39 -19.87 6.31
N SER A 141 -9.63 -20.35 6.32
CA SER A 141 -10.74 -19.77 5.56
C SER A 141 -11.79 -19.16 6.50
N ARG A 142 -12.63 -18.27 5.94
CA ARG A 142 -13.73 -17.63 6.66
C ARG A 142 -14.62 -18.66 7.35
N ASN A 143 -14.90 -18.44 8.62
CA ASN A 143 -15.83 -19.26 9.39
C ASN A 143 -16.63 -18.41 10.41
N VAL A 144 -17.47 -19.06 11.21
CA VAL A 144 -18.34 -18.39 12.19
C VAL A 144 -17.69 -18.16 13.55
N SER A 145 -16.55 -18.79 13.82
CA SER A 145 -15.88 -18.73 15.12
C SER A 145 -14.92 -17.55 15.22
N PHE A 146 -14.36 -17.11 14.10
CA PHE A 146 -13.41 -16.01 14.01
C PHE A 146 -13.84 -15.03 12.91
N ARG A 147 -13.55 -13.75 13.14
CA ARG A 147 -13.66 -12.70 12.13
C ARG A 147 -12.48 -12.78 11.17
N TYR A 148 -11.27 -13.00 11.71
CA TYR A 148 -10.05 -13.14 10.93
C TYR A 148 -9.88 -14.55 10.39
N TYR A 149 -9.32 -14.66 9.19
CA TYR A 149 -8.87 -15.91 8.59
C TYR A 149 -7.61 -15.66 7.75
N SER A 150 -6.67 -16.60 7.72
CA SER A 150 -5.32 -16.35 7.20
C SER A 150 -5.22 -16.34 5.66
N GLU A 151 -6.12 -17.00 4.95
CA GLU A 151 -6.19 -16.96 3.48
C GLU A 151 -7.04 -15.76 3.03
N ASN A 152 -6.69 -14.59 3.55
CA ASN A 152 -7.16 -13.32 3.03
C ASN A 152 -6.04 -12.67 2.19
N ASP A 153 -6.38 -11.67 1.39
CA ASP A 153 -5.49 -11.01 0.42
C ASP A 153 -4.78 -9.78 0.98
N MET A 154 -5.00 -9.42 2.25
CA MET A 154 -4.64 -8.12 2.81
C MET A 154 -3.74 -8.18 4.05
N TYR A 155 -3.82 -9.23 4.88
CA TYR A 155 -3.17 -9.28 6.20
C TYR A 155 -2.64 -10.67 6.49
N ALA A 156 -1.32 -10.77 6.63
CA ALA A 156 -0.61 -12.04 6.70
C ALA A 156 -0.83 -12.78 8.05
N SER A 157 -0.69 -14.12 8.04
CA SER A 157 -0.76 -14.94 9.26
C SER A 157 0.29 -14.53 10.29
N GLY A 158 1.51 -14.18 9.85
CA GLY A 158 2.56 -13.68 10.71
C GLY A 158 2.18 -12.39 11.43
N ASP A 159 1.60 -11.42 10.72
CA ASP A 159 1.12 -10.18 11.33
C ASP A 159 -0.01 -10.43 12.33
N ALA A 160 -0.94 -11.33 12.02
CA ALA A 160 -2.03 -11.68 12.93
C ALA A 160 -1.54 -12.30 14.24
N ILE A 161 -0.60 -13.25 14.16
CA ILE A 161 -0.04 -13.91 15.35
C ILE A 161 0.75 -12.92 16.19
N ILE A 162 1.61 -12.10 15.57
CA ILE A 162 2.40 -11.11 16.30
C ILE A 162 1.49 -10.03 16.92
N LEU A 163 0.49 -9.52 16.20
CA LEU A 163 -0.47 -8.55 16.74
C LEU A 163 -1.22 -9.12 17.95
N ALA A 164 -1.73 -10.35 17.86
CA ALA A 164 -2.41 -11.01 18.96
C ALA A 164 -1.50 -11.18 20.18
N GLY A 165 -0.25 -11.60 19.95
CA GLY A 165 0.76 -11.72 21.00
C GLY A 165 1.10 -10.38 21.64
N MET A 166 1.23 -9.31 20.86
CA MET A 166 1.52 -7.97 21.36
C MET A 166 0.39 -7.44 22.23
N ILE A 167 -0.88 -7.69 21.85
CA ILE A 167 -2.06 -7.36 22.67
C ILE A 167 -2.02 -8.13 23.99
N ARG A 168 -1.76 -9.44 23.97
CA ARG A 168 -1.73 -10.27 25.18
C ARG A 168 -0.55 -9.96 26.11
N LEU A 169 0.60 -9.61 25.53
CA LEU A 169 1.79 -9.19 26.26
C LEU A 169 1.59 -7.81 26.92
N ALA A 170 1.11 -6.83 26.16
CA ALA A 170 0.96 -5.45 26.63
C ALA A 170 -0.26 -5.25 27.54
N LYS A 171 -1.34 -6.01 27.31
CA LYS A 171 -2.62 -5.90 28.01
C LYS A 171 -3.16 -4.45 27.97
N PRO A 172 -3.31 -3.89 26.76
CA PRO A 172 -3.69 -2.50 26.59
C PRO A 172 -5.06 -2.23 27.21
N ARG A 173 -5.28 -0.99 27.66
CA ARG A 173 -6.62 -0.50 28.00
C ARG A 173 -7.28 0.13 26.79
N LYS A 174 -6.50 0.64 25.84
CA LYS A 174 -6.97 1.28 24.63
C LYS A 174 -6.14 0.83 23.43
N ILE A 175 -6.85 0.63 22.34
CA ILE A 175 -6.24 0.43 21.03
C ILE A 175 -6.90 1.44 20.09
N ILE A 176 -6.10 2.31 19.49
CA ILE A 176 -6.51 3.18 18.39
C ILE A 176 -5.88 2.61 17.13
N GLU A 177 -6.69 2.27 16.15
CA GLU A 177 -6.25 1.82 14.83
C GLU A 177 -6.66 2.85 13.77
N VAL A 178 -5.72 3.11 12.86
CA VAL A 178 -5.89 3.97 11.69
C VAL A 178 -5.69 3.12 10.45
N GLY A 179 -6.72 3.04 9.62
CA GLY A 179 -6.83 2.03 8.56
C GLY A 179 -7.34 0.71 9.15
N SER A 180 -8.58 0.33 8.81
CA SER A 180 -9.27 -0.78 9.47
C SER A 180 -9.70 -1.90 8.51
N GLY A 181 -9.76 -3.13 9.04
CA GLY A 181 -10.09 -4.32 8.26
C GLY A 181 -9.70 -5.61 8.99
N PHE A 182 -8.81 -6.39 8.39
CA PHE A 182 -8.41 -7.69 8.92
C PHE A 182 -7.59 -7.60 10.22
N SER A 183 -6.79 -6.56 10.39
CA SER A 183 -6.14 -6.23 11.66
C SER A 183 -7.17 -6.00 12.78
N SER A 184 -8.24 -5.26 12.50
CA SER A 184 -9.37 -5.06 13.42
C SER A 184 -10.03 -6.38 13.83
N ALA A 185 -10.22 -7.28 12.87
CA ALA A 185 -10.74 -8.63 13.12
C ALA A 185 -9.82 -9.44 14.05
N VAL A 186 -8.50 -9.36 13.87
CA VAL A 186 -7.51 -9.97 14.77
C VAL A 186 -7.62 -9.37 16.18
N MET A 187 -7.72 -8.05 16.30
CA MET A 187 -7.85 -7.38 17.61
C MET A 187 -9.08 -7.89 18.36
N LEU A 188 -10.25 -7.89 17.72
CA LEU A 188 -11.50 -8.35 18.32
C LEU A 188 -11.45 -9.84 18.69
N ASP A 189 -10.99 -10.70 17.79
CA ASP A 189 -10.88 -12.14 18.05
C ASP A 189 -9.90 -12.46 19.18
N THR A 190 -8.83 -11.68 19.30
CA THR A 190 -7.84 -11.79 20.39
C THR A 190 -8.46 -11.39 21.72
N LEU A 191 -9.15 -10.23 21.78
CA LEU A 191 -9.77 -9.75 23.01
C LEU A 191 -10.86 -10.71 23.51
N ASP A 192 -11.69 -11.25 22.60
CA ASP A 192 -12.73 -12.25 22.94
C ASP A 192 -12.15 -13.52 23.59
N ARG A 193 -10.86 -13.78 23.39
CA ARG A 193 -10.14 -14.96 23.87
C ARG A 193 -9.10 -14.63 24.93
N SER A 194 -9.06 -13.40 25.43
CA SER A 194 -8.04 -12.96 26.38
C SER A 194 -8.66 -12.54 27.71
N VAL A 195 -8.80 -13.52 28.61
CA VAL A 195 -9.39 -13.29 29.94
C VAL A 195 -8.59 -12.21 30.70
N GLY A 196 -9.30 -11.17 31.14
CA GLY A 196 -8.72 -10.07 31.92
C GLY A 196 -8.11 -8.94 31.09
N ILE A 197 -8.23 -8.99 29.75
CA ILE A 197 -7.89 -7.87 28.87
C ILE A 197 -9.18 -7.28 28.32
N ASP A 198 -9.50 -6.07 28.76
CA ASP A 198 -10.71 -5.33 28.35
C ASP A 198 -10.28 -3.99 27.76
N ALA A 199 -9.87 -4.04 26.48
CA ALA A 199 -9.38 -2.88 25.76
C ALA A 199 -10.53 -2.21 24.99
N SER A 200 -10.65 -0.88 25.10
CA SER A 200 -11.55 -0.13 24.22
C SER A 200 -10.92 0.06 22.84
N LEU A 201 -11.68 -0.21 21.79
CA LEU A 201 -11.22 -0.09 20.39
C LEU A 201 -11.78 1.18 19.74
N THR A 202 -10.89 1.96 19.12
CA THR A 202 -11.26 3.07 18.24
C THR A 202 -10.65 2.87 16.86
N PHE A 203 -11.50 2.84 15.84
CA PHE A 203 -11.15 2.67 14.44
C PHE A 203 -11.32 4.00 13.70
N ILE A 204 -10.26 4.52 13.09
CA ILE A 204 -10.29 5.73 12.25
C ILE A 204 -10.15 5.29 10.80
N GLU A 205 -11.27 5.31 10.08
CA GLU A 205 -11.37 4.72 8.74
C GLU A 205 -12.38 5.51 7.89
N PRO A 206 -11.94 6.27 6.87
CA PRO A 206 -12.84 7.00 5.98
C PRO A 206 -13.79 6.09 5.18
N TYR A 207 -13.37 4.88 4.85
CA TYR A 207 -14.09 3.92 4.00
C TYR A 207 -14.21 2.55 4.69
N PRO A 208 -15.09 2.42 5.70
CA PRO A 208 -15.11 1.26 6.59
C PRO A 208 -15.89 0.06 6.04
N GLU A 209 -16.15 -0.02 4.73
CA GLU A 209 -16.93 -1.12 4.13
C GLU A 209 -16.32 -2.49 4.48
N ARG A 210 -15.00 -2.64 4.37
CA ARG A 210 -14.31 -3.88 4.74
C ARG A 210 -14.44 -4.18 6.23
N LEU A 211 -14.31 -3.16 7.08
CA LEU A 211 -14.51 -3.31 8.51
C LEU A 211 -15.95 -3.78 8.79
N ASP A 212 -16.94 -3.09 8.24
CA ASP A 212 -18.36 -3.41 8.41
C ASP A 212 -18.71 -4.84 7.97
N ASP A 213 -18.03 -5.39 6.95
CA ASP A 213 -18.20 -6.77 6.47
C ASP A 213 -17.60 -7.85 7.39
N LEU A 214 -16.66 -7.47 8.25
CA LEU A 214 -15.95 -8.36 9.18
C LEU A 214 -16.55 -8.35 10.58
N LEU A 215 -17.18 -7.25 10.99
CA LEU A 215 -17.78 -7.09 12.30
C LEU A 215 -19.01 -7.97 12.49
N TRP A 216 -19.19 -8.48 13.71
CA TRP A 216 -20.46 -9.04 14.17
C TRP A 216 -21.38 -7.93 14.68
N ASP A 217 -22.67 -8.19 14.78
CA ASP A 217 -23.64 -7.19 15.21
C ASP A 217 -23.36 -6.68 16.62
N GLU A 218 -22.92 -7.56 17.53
CA GLU A 218 -22.57 -7.22 18.91
C GLU A 218 -21.31 -6.36 19.04
N ASP A 219 -20.45 -6.32 18.01
CA ASP A 219 -19.24 -5.48 18.04
C ASP A 219 -19.58 -4.00 18.00
N ARG A 220 -20.70 -3.64 17.36
CA ARG A 220 -21.07 -2.25 17.10
C ARG A 220 -21.30 -1.45 18.39
N ASP A 221 -21.65 -2.13 19.48
CA ASP A 221 -21.88 -1.51 20.79
C ASP A 221 -20.60 -1.34 21.62
N ARG A 222 -19.50 -2.03 21.27
CA ARG A 222 -18.23 -2.03 22.03
C ARG A 222 -17.07 -1.33 21.35
N ILE A 223 -17.20 -0.98 20.08
CA ILE A 223 -16.18 -0.27 19.30
C ILE A 223 -16.62 1.17 19.00
N ARG A 224 -15.65 2.04 18.74
CA ARG A 224 -15.89 3.38 18.21
C ARG A 224 -15.32 3.49 16.80
N VAL A 225 -16.17 3.77 15.81
CA VAL A 225 -15.72 4.02 14.42
C VAL A 225 -15.81 5.51 14.10
N ILE A 226 -14.70 6.10 13.67
CA ILE A 226 -14.60 7.49 13.20
C ILE A 226 -14.42 7.46 11.69
N ARG A 227 -15.48 7.81 10.96
CA ARG A 227 -15.50 7.81 9.50
C ARG A 227 -14.82 9.06 8.94
N SER A 228 -13.50 9.11 9.03
CA SER A 228 -12.70 10.25 8.61
C SER A 228 -11.26 9.83 8.31
N GLY A 229 -10.58 10.55 7.41
CA GLY A 229 -9.13 10.44 7.28
C GLY A 229 -8.47 10.92 8.57
N VAL A 230 -7.38 10.26 8.98
CA VAL A 230 -6.74 10.55 10.28
C VAL A 230 -6.25 11.99 10.39
N GLN A 231 -5.78 12.58 9.29
CA GLN A 231 -5.32 13.96 9.23
C GLN A 231 -6.44 15.00 9.46
N GLU A 232 -7.70 14.58 9.41
CA GLU A 232 -8.86 15.43 9.68
C GLU A 232 -9.37 15.29 11.13
N VAL A 233 -8.86 14.32 11.90
CA VAL A 233 -9.25 14.14 13.30
C VAL A 233 -8.44 15.05 14.23
N SER A 234 -9.00 15.37 15.39
CA SER A 234 -8.25 16.12 16.40
C SER A 234 -7.09 15.27 16.95
N PRO A 235 -5.84 15.78 16.98
CA PRO A 235 -4.71 15.07 17.57
C PRO A 235 -4.90 14.72 19.05
N SER A 236 -5.84 15.37 19.75
CA SER A 236 -6.12 15.10 21.16
C SER A 236 -6.58 13.66 21.40
N ILE A 237 -7.14 12.98 20.39
CA ILE A 237 -7.59 11.60 20.52
C ILE A 237 -6.42 10.65 20.87
N PHE A 238 -5.22 10.96 20.39
CA PHE A 238 -4.01 10.16 20.64
C PHE A 238 -3.36 10.48 21.99
N LEU A 239 -3.63 11.65 22.56
CA LEU A 239 -3.16 12.02 23.90
C LEU A 239 -3.77 11.15 25.00
N ASP A 240 -4.88 10.48 24.69
CA ASP A 240 -5.57 9.58 25.59
C ASP A 240 -4.90 8.21 25.71
N LEU A 241 -3.95 7.87 24.83
CA LEU A 241 -3.14 6.65 24.96
C LEU A 241 -2.16 6.80 26.13
N ASP A 242 -2.09 5.78 26.97
CA ASP A 242 -1.17 5.66 28.09
C ASP A 242 -0.15 4.53 27.84
N ARG A 243 0.74 4.30 28.80
CA ARG A 243 1.70 3.19 28.76
C ARG A 243 1.00 1.87 28.43
N ASP A 244 1.62 1.10 27.54
CA ASP A 244 1.18 -0.21 27.04
C ASP A 244 -0.14 -0.19 26.24
N ASP A 245 -0.77 0.98 26.03
CA ASP A 245 -1.80 1.14 25.00
C ASP A 245 -1.17 1.13 23.60
N ILE A 246 -1.99 0.80 22.60
CA ILE A 246 -1.53 0.58 21.23
C ILE A 246 -2.10 1.65 20.29
N LEU A 247 -1.22 2.25 19.51
CA LEU A 247 -1.54 2.94 18.26
C LEU A 247 -1.15 2.05 17.08
N PHE A 248 -2.11 1.61 16.28
CA PHE A 248 -1.89 0.78 15.10
C PHE A 248 -2.10 1.61 13.84
N LEU A 249 -1.07 1.71 12.99
CA LEU A 249 -1.06 2.54 11.78
C LEU A 249 -0.86 1.64 10.56
N ASP A 250 -1.90 1.53 9.75
CA ASP A 250 -1.92 0.85 8.45
C ASP A 250 -2.57 1.79 7.42
N THR A 251 -1.82 2.82 7.07
CA THR A 251 -2.36 4.02 6.41
C THR A 251 -2.03 4.02 4.91
N THR A 252 -2.00 5.17 4.24
CA THR A 252 -1.78 5.17 2.78
C THR A 252 -0.34 4.91 2.36
N HIS A 253 0.62 4.91 3.29
CA HIS A 253 2.06 4.76 3.05
C HIS A 253 2.69 5.82 2.11
N VAL A 254 1.97 6.92 1.84
CA VAL A 254 2.41 7.99 0.94
C VAL A 254 2.51 9.32 1.70
N SER A 255 3.74 9.74 1.96
CA SER A 255 4.10 11.09 2.36
C SER A 255 3.99 12.05 1.18
N LYS A 256 3.07 13.02 1.30
CA LYS A 256 2.91 14.18 0.42
C LYS A 256 2.21 15.32 1.18
N THR A 257 2.11 16.50 0.58
CA THR A 257 1.40 17.62 1.20
C THR A 257 -0.01 17.21 1.65
N GLY A 258 -0.30 17.36 2.95
CA GLY A 258 -1.59 17.02 3.54
C GLY A 258 -1.88 15.53 3.68
N SER A 259 -0.88 14.65 3.59
CA SER A 259 -1.08 13.22 3.81
C SER A 259 -1.20 12.84 5.28
N ASP A 260 -1.86 11.71 5.50
CA ASP A 260 -1.96 10.97 6.76
C ASP A 260 -0.57 10.64 7.35
N VAL A 261 0.36 10.09 6.56
CA VAL A 261 1.74 9.76 6.99
C VAL A 261 2.45 10.97 7.60
N ASN A 262 2.29 12.15 6.99
CA ASN A 262 2.91 13.36 7.52
C ASN A 262 2.25 13.81 8.83
N PHE A 263 0.93 13.72 8.92
CA PHE A 263 0.19 14.02 10.14
C PHE A 263 0.57 13.06 11.27
N GLU A 264 0.66 11.76 11.00
CA GLU A 264 1.06 10.74 11.97
C GLU A 264 2.44 11.03 12.54
N LEU A 265 3.43 11.25 11.66
CA LEU A 265 4.81 11.46 12.08
C LEU A 265 5.06 12.81 12.76
N PHE A 266 4.37 13.88 12.33
CA PHE A 266 4.67 15.24 12.80
C PHE A 266 3.70 15.74 13.87
N ASP A 267 2.45 15.29 13.84
CA ASP A 267 1.41 15.76 14.75
C ASP A 267 0.99 14.71 15.79
N VAL A 268 1.12 13.41 15.50
CA VAL A 268 0.73 12.35 16.43
C VAL A 268 1.92 11.87 17.25
N LEU A 269 2.96 11.28 16.62
CA LEU A 269 4.08 10.65 17.33
C LEU A 269 4.74 11.55 18.40
N PRO A 270 5.02 12.85 18.14
CA PRO A 270 5.70 13.69 19.13
C PRO A 270 4.88 13.94 20.39
N LYS A 271 3.57 13.71 20.34
CA LYS A 271 2.63 13.97 21.44
C LYS A 271 2.27 12.72 22.25
N LEU A 272 2.70 11.53 21.81
CA LEU A 272 2.45 10.28 22.52
C LEU A 272 3.15 10.25 23.88
N LYS A 273 2.50 9.65 24.87
CA LYS A 273 3.07 9.48 26.21
C LYS A 273 4.15 8.38 26.22
N PRO A 274 5.13 8.45 27.14
CA PRO A 274 6.07 7.37 27.39
C PRO A 274 5.39 6.03 27.66
N GLY A 275 5.85 4.99 26.99
CA GLY A 275 5.38 3.61 27.09
C GLY A 275 4.30 3.21 26.09
N VAL A 276 3.74 4.14 25.31
CA VAL A 276 2.79 3.81 24.24
C VAL A 276 3.49 2.94 23.19
N LEU A 277 2.81 1.87 22.76
CA LEU A 277 3.24 1.02 21.66
C LEU A 277 2.68 1.56 20.35
N VAL A 278 3.51 1.62 19.31
CA VAL A 278 3.13 2.07 17.98
C VAL A 278 3.46 0.98 16.98
N HIS A 279 2.49 0.56 16.18
CA HIS A 279 2.68 -0.34 15.06
C HIS A 279 2.60 0.44 13.75
N PHE A 280 3.59 0.24 12.89
CA PHE A 280 3.53 0.64 11.48
C PHE A 280 3.44 -0.62 10.63
N HIS A 281 2.45 -0.68 9.74
CA HIS A 281 2.26 -1.80 8.83
C HIS A 281 3.08 -1.64 7.54
N ASP A 282 3.28 -2.75 6.81
CA ASP A 282 4.01 -2.79 5.53
C ASP A 282 5.43 -2.20 5.56
N VAL A 283 6.15 -2.45 6.65
CA VAL A 283 7.58 -2.16 6.81
C VAL A 283 8.38 -3.45 6.63
N PHE A 284 9.41 -3.40 5.79
CA PHE A 284 10.25 -4.54 5.46
C PHE A 284 11.72 -4.31 5.85
N GLU A 285 12.46 -5.40 6.00
CA GLU A 285 13.90 -5.34 6.29
C GLU A 285 14.64 -4.48 5.25
N GLY A 286 15.63 -3.70 5.70
CA GLY A 286 16.37 -2.76 4.84
C GLY A 286 15.64 -1.44 4.59
N PHE A 287 14.40 -1.32 5.09
CA PHE A 287 13.51 -0.19 4.84
C PHE A 287 13.29 0.05 3.34
N GLU A 288 12.95 -1.02 2.63
CA GLU A 288 12.67 -1.01 1.20
C GLU A 288 11.48 -1.92 0.85
N TYR A 289 10.68 -1.56 -0.14
CA TYR A 289 9.50 -2.34 -0.52
C TYR A 289 9.83 -3.53 -1.43
N PRO A 290 9.10 -4.65 -1.38
CA PRO A 290 9.33 -5.83 -2.22
C PRO A 290 9.39 -5.52 -3.73
N ASP A 291 10.17 -6.30 -4.48
CA ASP A 291 10.37 -6.11 -5.92
C ASP A 291 9.05 -6.08 -6.70
N ASP A 292 8.11 -6.98 -6.38
CA ASP A 292 6.79 -7.02 -7.03
C ASP A 292 6.02 -5.70 -6.84
N TRP A 293 6.11 -5.11 -5.65
CA TRP A 293 5.42 -3.86 -5.33
C TRP A 293 6.05 -2.67 -6.07
N VAL A 294 7.38 -2.62 -6.13
CA VAL A 294 8.11 -1.53 -6.78
C VAL A 294 8.03 -1.64 -8.31
N TYR A 295 8.27 -2.83 -8.87
CA TYR A 295 8.49 -3.00 -10.31
C TYR A 295 7.25 -3.40 -11.08
N GLU A 296 6.42 -4.30 -10.53
CA GLU A 296 5.26 -4.84 -11.25
C GLU A 296 4.00 -4.02 -10.96
N GLN A 297 3.80 -3.65 -9.69
CA GLN A 297 2.65 -2.84 -9.26
C GLN A 297 2.90 -1.33 -9.31
N ASN A 298 4.18 -0.91 -9.42
CA ASN A 298 4.61 0.49 -9.37
C ASN A 298 4.03 1.27 -8.17
N ARG A 299 3.97 0.62 -7.00
CA ARG A 299 3.62 1.27 -5.74
C ARG A 299 4.72 2.27 -5.40
N SER A 300 4.48 3.54 -5.71
CA SER A 300 5.38 4.65 -5.36
C SER A 300 5.18 5.10 -3.90
N TRP A 301 5.07 4.13 -2.98
CA TRP A 301 5.01 4.38 -1.55
C TRP A 301 6.37 4.86 -1.04
N ASN A 302 6.36 5.68 0.00
CA ASN A 302 7.58 6.32 0.49
C ASN A 302 7.66 6.48 2.01
N GLU A 303 6.63 6.04 2.75
CA GLU A 303 6.62 6.07 4.22
C GLU A 303 7.81 5.32 4.81
N ILE A 304 8.14 4.15 4.28
CA ILE A 304 9.24 3.32 4.81
C ILE A 304 10.58 4.08 4.86
N TYR A 305 10.84 4.98 3.91
CA TYR A 305 12.04 5.79 3.87
C TYR A 305 12.01 6.92 4.91
N LEU A 306 10.82 7.48 5.18
CA LEU A 306 10.63 8.44 6.27
C LEU A 306 10.83 7.75 7.62
N LEU A 307 10.29 6.54 7.81
CA LEU A 307 10.48 5.74 9.01
C LEU A 307 11.95 5.38 9.24
N ARG A 308 12.67 4.99 8.18
CA ARG A 308 14.11 4.78 8.24
C ARG A 308 14.82 6.01 8.78
N SER A 309 14.53 7.17 8.18
CA SER A 309 15.14 8.45 8.56
C SER A 309 14.76 8.87 9.98
N PHE A 310 13.51 8.62 10.37
CA PHE A 310 12.99 8.91 11.71
C PHE A 310 13.69 8.07 12.78
N LEU A 311 14.00 6.80 12.50
CA LEU A 311 14.66 5.89 13.43
C LEU A 311 16.18 6.06 13.47
N MET A 312 16.78 6.52 12.38
CA MET A 312 18.21 6.85 12.36
C MET A 312 18.51 7.91 13.42
N TYR A 313 19.41 7.56 14.35
CA TYR A 313 19.81 8.42 15.47
C TYR A 313 18.66 8.79 16.41
N ASN A 314 17.56 8.02 16.39
CA ASN A 314 16.44 8.23 17.29
C ASN A 314 16.75 7.65 18.67
N HIS A 315 16.51 8.45 19.70
CA HIS A 315 16.67 8.02 21.08
C HIS A 315 15.34 7.98 21.84
N GLU A 316 14.29 8.58 21.30
CA GLU A 316 12.96 8.72 21.91
C GLU A 316 12.06 7.50 21.67
N PHE A 317 12.35 6.71 20.64
CA PHE A 317 11.64 5.48 20.31
C PHE A 317 12.61 4.30 20.29
N GLU A 318 12.12 3.11 20.64
CA GLU A 318 12.83 1.85 20.49
C GLU A 318 12.02 0.85 19.69
N ILE A 319 12.71 0.02 18.92
CA ILE A 319 12.11 -1.11 18.22
C ILE A 319 11.91 -2.23 19.24
N VAL A 320 10.65 -2.60 19.47
CA VAL A 320 10.26 -3.73 20.32
C VAL A 320 10.28 -5.03 19.53
N TYR A 321 9.78 -4.99 18.30
CA TYR A 321 9.73 -6.14 17.41
C TYR A 321 9.61 -5.66 15.95
N PHE A 322 10.21 -6.39 15.02
CA PHE A 322 10.16 -6.06 13.59
C PHE A 322 9.99 -7.34 12.77
N ASN A 323 8.77 -7.61 12.30
CA ASN A 323 8.33 -8.90 11.76
C ASN A 323 9.24 -9.41 10.65
N HIS A 324 9.39 -8.62 9.57
CA HIS A 324 10.16 -9.03 8.41
C HIS A 324 11.66 -9.15 8.72
N ALA A 325 12.23 -8.22 9.50
CA ALA A 325 13.65 -8.29 9.88
C ALA A 325 13.94 -9.51 10.77
N PHE A 326 13.03 -9.83 11.71
CA PHE A 326 13.16 -11.03 12.52
C PHE A 326 13.05 -12.29 11.65
N TYR A 327 12.12 -12.33 10.70
CA TYR A 327 12.01 -13.43 9.75
C TYR A 327 13.30 -13.66 8.97
N CYS A 328 13.87 -12.61 8.36
CA CYS A 328 15.09 -12.73 7.57
C CYS A 328 16.31 -13.20 8.37
N ARG A 329 16.41 -12.79 9.65
CA ARG A 329 17.61 -13.07 10.48
C ARG A 329 17.47 -14.31 11.36
N LYS A 330 16.25 -14.70 11.71
CA LYS A 330 15.93 -15.73 12.71
C LYS A 330 14.90 -16.75 12.20
N MET A 331 14.80 -16.94 10.88
CA MET A 331 13.85 -17.86 10.23
C MET A 331 13.78 -19.25 10.89
N HIS A 332 14.94 -19.81 11.27
CA HIS A 332 15.02 -21.12 11.93
C HIS A 332 14.18 -21.21 13.22
N LEU A 333 14.09 -20.14 14.00
CA LEU A 333 13.27 -20.10 15.22
C LEU A 333 11.78 -20.06 14.89
N ILE A 334 11.41 -19.39 13.79
CA ILE A 334 10.03 -19.35 13.30
C ILE A 334 9.63 -20.73 12.79
N GLU A 335 10.49 -21.40 12.02
CA GLU A 335 10.27 -22.77 11.54
C GLU A 335 10.06 -23.74 12.71
N GLU A 336 10.79 -23.57 13.81
CA GLU A 336 10.66 -24.41 14.99
C GLU A 336 9.39 -24.12 15.82
N ARG A 337 9.13 -22.85 16.14
CA ARG A 337 8.11 -22.45 17.13
C ARG A 337 6.76 -22.12 16.50
N CYS A 338 6.74 -21.60 15.28
CA CYS A 338 5.51 -21.20 14.60
C CYS A 338 5.60 -21.33 13.08
N PRO A 339 5.61 -22.58 12.55
CA PRO A 339 5.73 -22.84 11.11
C PRO A 339 4.66 -22.14 10.25
N ARG A 340 3.53 -21.74 10.84
CA ARG A 340 2.43 -21.05 10.14
C ARG A 340 2.78 -19.63 9.66
N MET A 341 3.87 -19.05 10.17
CA MET A 341 4.38 -17.76 9.72
C MET A 341 5.33 -17.90 8.52
N ILE A 342 5.75 -19.12 8.17
CA ILE A 342 6.66 -19.35 7.04
C ILE A 342 5.96 -19.02 5.73
N GLY A 343 6.63 -18.22 4.90
CA GLY A 343 6.09 -17.69 3.64
C GLY A 343 5.20 -16.46 3.79
N TRP A 344 4.69 -16.19 5.00
CA TRP A 344 3.79 -15.08 5.31
C TRP A 344 4.18 -14.38 6.62
N PRO A 345 5.44 -13.91 6.77
CA PRO A 345 5.95 -13.39 8.04
C PRO A 345 5.33 -12.05 8.45
N GLY A 346 4.81 -11.31 7.47
CA GLY A 346 4.19 -10.01 7.68
C GLY A 346 5.16 -8.83 7.69
N GLY A 347 4.59 -7.62 7.67
CA GLY A 347 5.27 -6.33 7.53
C GLY A 347 5.25 -5.44 8.79
N GLY A 348 4.88 -5.96 9.95
CA GLY A 348 4.78 -5.14 11.16
C GLY A 348 6.10 -4.61 11.74
N LEU A 349 6.19 -3.30 11.97
CA LEU A 349 7.23 -2.66 12.79
C LEU A 349 6.61 -2.13 14.09
N TRP A 350 7.04 -2.70 15.23
CA TRP A 350 6.59 -2.32 16.56
C TRP A 350 7.61 -1.44 17.27
N LEU A 351 7.18 -0.23 17.60
CA LEU A 351 7.95 0.73 18.37
C LEU A 351 7.35 0.93 19.76
N ARG A 352 8.18 1.34 20.71
CA ARG A 352 7.74 1.89 21.99
C ARG A 352 8.28 3.30 22.16
N ARG A 353 7.41 4.24 22.53
CA ARG A 353 7.83 5.57 22.99
C ARG A 353 8.56 5.41 24.33
N LYS A 354 9.80 5.87 24.46
CA LYS A 354 10.57 5.79 25.71
C LYS A 354 10.08 6.77 26.76
#